data_AF-F8GLF1-F1
#
_entry.id   AF-F8GLF1-F1
#
_cell.length_a   1.000
_cell.length_b   1.000
_cell.length_c   1.000
_cell.angle_alpha   90.00
_cell.angle_beta   90.00
_cell.angle_gamma   90.00
#
_symmetry.space_group_name_H-M   'P 1'
#
loop_
_entity.id
_entity.type
_entity.pdbx_description
1 polymer ?
#
loop_
_entity_poly.entity_id
_entity_poly.type
_entity_poly.pdbx_seq_one_letter_code
_entity_poly.pdbx_strand_id
1 'polypeptide(L)'
;MSSGHDEFEDDSSGHDHKAFKFTIVDGKVTEVFEQDDGSWKSKSIDDDGSETYTVEGSEVIRTEVKPFGTETTHYADMDADGVYLRVSEQWQISPDAPPDGHHFKFEDDLSFSPSDGDDHIAVRGGEDCHGGNGADDFVIREAAHLRIADFNSLEDHDTLVFDTGLGLTSIAQLASFVTDAHHDGQDFIVHFGDDVSITLVGVQPDQISWDDVSVMS
;
A
#
# COMPACT_ATOMS: atom_id res chain seq x y z
N MET A 1 -6.63 9.51 48.99
CA MET A 1 -5.25 9.10 48.69
C MET A 1 -5.38 7.86 47.81
N SER A 2 -5.58 8.06 46.49
CA SER A 2 -4.51 8.10 45.47
C SER A 2 -3.83 6.74 45.37
N SER A 3 -3.65 6.07 44.24
CA SER A 3 -3.96 6.28 42.81
C SER A 3 -3.27 5.09 42.11
N GLY A 4 -3.76 4.65 40.96
CA GLY A 4 -3.07 3.66 40.12
C GLY A 4 -4.04 2.70 39.47
N HIS A 5 -5.00 3.23 38.73
CA HIS A 5 -5.62 2.51 37.64
C HIS A 5 -4.77 2.90 36.44
N ASP A 6 -3.76 2.08 36.14
CA ASP A 6 -3.05 2.18 34.88
C ASP A 6 -4.04 1.67 33.83
N GLU A 7 -4.79 2.62 33.26
CA GLU A 7 -5.37 2.48 31.93
C GLU A 7 -4.17 2.23 31.01
N PHE A 8 -3.98 0.97 30.63
CA PHE A 8 -3.28 0.68 29.39
C PHE A 8 -4.18 1.21 28.29
N GLU A 9 -4.01 2.50 27.99
CA GLU A 9 -4.28 3.05 26.67
C GLU A 9 -3.41 2.22 25.72
N ASP A 10 -4.01 1.15 25.21
CA ASP A 10 -3.55 0.43 24.04
C ASP A 10 -3.76 1.38 22.86
N ASP A 11 -2.92 2.41 22.78
CA ASP A 11 -2.68 3.19 21.56
C ASP A 11 -1.86 2.31 20.60
N SER A 12 -2.40 1.13 20.30
CA SER A 12 -2.10 0.43 19.07
C SER A 12 -3.06 0.99 18.03
N SER A 13 -2.95 2.29 17.72
CA SER A 13 -3.43 2.80 16.44
C SER A 13 -2.46 2.31 15.36
N GLY A 14 -2.43 0.99 15.16
CA GLY A 14 -2.00 0.45 13.89
C GLY A 14 -2.92 1.11 12.88
N HIS A 15 -2.35 1.81 11.90
CA HIS A 15 -3.17 2.38 10.84
C HIS A 15 -3.75 1.22 10.05
N ASP A 16 -4.92 0.73 10.49
CA ASP A 16 -5.73 -0.26 9.80
C ASP A 16 -5.89 0.16 8.34
N HIS A 17 -5.87 -0.83 7.44
CA HIS A 17 -6.16 -0.59 6.03
C HIS A 17 -7.43 0.24 5.87
N LYS A 18 -7.45 1.08 4.84
CA LYS A 18 -8.59 1.97 4.58
C LYS A 18 -9.88 1.16 4.45
N ALA A 19 -10.90 1.60 5.18
CA ALA A 19 -12.23 1.03 5.15
C ALA A 19 -13.11 1.73 4.12
N PHE A 20 -13.94 0.93 3.45
CA PHE A 20 -14.81 1.36 2.37
C PHE A 20 -16.25 0.96 2.62
N LYS A 21 -17.19 1.72 2.05
CA LYS A 21 -18.60 1.37 2.03
C LYS A 21 -19.17 1.59 0.64
N PHE A 22 -19.94 0.61 0.18
CA PHE A 22 -20.59 0.65 -1.13
C PHE A 22 -22.11 0.68 -0.94
N THR A 23 -22.78 1.64 -1.57
CA THR A 23 -24.24 1.55 -1.76
C THR A 23 -24.49 0.69 -2.99
N ILE A 24 -25.12 -0.47 -2.81
CA ILE A 24 -25.41 -1.42 -3.87
C ILE A 24 -26.93 -1.47 -4.11
N VAL A 25 -27.36 -1.12 -5.33
CA VAL A 25 -28.77 -1.16 -5.75
C VAL A 25 -28.87 -2.02 -7.01
N ASP A 26 -29.74 -3.04 -6.98
CA ASP A 26 -29.93 -3.99 -8.09
C ASP A 26 -28.62 -4.62 -8.60
N GLY A 27 -27.70 -4.92 -7.68
CA GLY A 27 -26.40 -5.53 -7.99
C GLY A 27 -25.36 -4.57 -8.59
N LYS A 28 -25.60 -3.27 -8.53
CA LYS A 28 -24.68 -2.24 -9.00
C LYS A 28 -24.28 -1.30 -7.89
N VAL A 29 -23.00 -0.95 -7.82
CA VAL A 29 -22.52 0.12 -6.96
C VAL A 29 -23.05 1.46 -7.49
N THR A 30 -23.69 2.24 -6.62
CA THR A 30 -24.24 3.56 -6.95
C THR A 30 -23.59 4.68 -6.15
N GLU A 31 -22.95 4.35 -5.03
CA GLU A 31 -22.17 5.30 -4.23
C GLU A 31 -20.99 4.56 -3.60
N VAL A 32 -19.86 5.25 -3.47
CA VAL A 32 -18.65 4.76 -2.79
C VAL A 32 -18.29 5.74 -1.69
N PHE A 33 -17.91 5.21 -0.53
CA PHE A 33 -17.42 5.98 0.59
C PHE A 33 -16.10 5.38 1.09
N GLU A 34 -15.13 6.23 1.41
CA GLU A 34 -13.90 5.87 2.14
C GLU A 34 -14.00 6.43 3.55
N GLN A 35 -13.58 5.67 4.55
CA GLN A 35 -13.47 6.16 5.91
C GLN A 35 -12.18 6.96 6.07
N ASP A 36 -12.31 8.22 6.47
CA ASP A 36 -11.20 9.14 6.69
C ASP A 36 -11.46 9.90 8.00
N ASP A 37 -10.52 9.81 8.94
CA ASP A 37 -10.61 10.42 10.28
C ASP A 37 -11.96 10.13 10.98
N GLY A 38 -12.34 8.84 11.00
CA GLY A 38 -13.59 8.35 11.58
C GLY A 38 -14.87 8.75 10.83
N SER A 39 -14.76 9.43 9.68
CA SER A 39 -15.87 9.94 8.91
C SER A 39 -15.96 9.32 7.52
N TRP A 40 -17.15 8.88 7.11
CA TRP A 40 -17.40 8.41 5.74
C TRP A 40 -17.39 9.59 4.76
N LYS A 41 -16.43 9.60 3.85
CA LYS A 41 -16.30 10.58 2.76
C LYS A 41 -16.75 9.95 1.45
N SER A 42 -17.71 10.57 0.79
CA SER A 42 -18.13 10.13 -0.55
C SER A 42 -16.97 10.31 -1.53
N LYS A 43 -16.72 9.26 -2.32
CA LYS A 43 -15.86 9.30 -3.49
C LYS A 43 -16.73 9.42 -4.73
N SER A 44 -16.25 10.18 -5.71
CA SER A 44 -16.90 10.22 -7.01
C SER A 44 -16.75 8.85 -7.65
N ILE A 45 -17.86 8.27 -8.10
CA ILE A 45 -17.80 7.28 -9.17
C ILE A 45 -17.59 8.09 -10.44
N ASP A 46 -16.56 7.76 -11.22
CA ASP A 46 -16.36 8.45 -12.48
C ASP A 46 -17.56 8.23 -13.44
N ASP A 47 -17.95 9.29 -14.13
CA ASP A 47 -19.05 9.31 -15.10
C ASP A 47 -18.58 9.13 -16.55
N ASP A 48 -17.26 9.18 -16.81
CA ASP A 48 -16.68 9.05 -18.15
C ASP A 48 -16.43 7.60 -18.59
N GLY A 49 -16.56 6.66 -17.65
CA GLY A 49 -16.44 5.23 -17.87
C GLY A 49 -15.01 4.71 -17.77
N SER A 50 -14.07 5.55 -17.33
CA SER A 50 -12.72 5.12 -16.96
C SER A 50 -12.71 4.35 -15.64
N GLU A 51 -13.68 4.56 -14.75
CA GLU A 51 -13.87 3.76 -13.54
C GLU A 51 -15.16 2.92 -13.61
N THR A 52 -15.06 1.65 -13.24
CA THR A 52 -16.22 0.76 -13.15
C THR A 52 -16.17 -0.10 -11.90
N TYR A 53 -17.34 -0.52 -11.43
CA TYR A 53 -17.50 -1.38 -10.26
C TYR A 53 -18.37 -2.59 -10.61
N THR A 54 -17.88 -3.78 -10.27
CA THR A 54 -18.61 -5.05 -10.41
C THR A 54 -18.80 -5.66 -9.02
N VAL A 55 -20.00 -6.18 -8.75
CA VAL A 55 -20.30 -6.88 -7.48
C VAL A 55 -20.28 -8.39 -7.75
N GLU A 56 -19.40 -9.12 -7.08
CA GLU A 56 -19.25 -10.56 -7.20
C GLU A 56 -19.38 -11.23 -5.83
N GLY A 57 -20.58 -11.73 -5.51
CA GLY A 57 -20.83 -12.32 -4.19
C GLY A 57 -20.72 -11.27 -3.08
N SER A 58 -19.74 -11.43 -2.18
CA SER A 58 -19.41 -10.49 -1.11
C SER A 58 -18.27 -9.53 -1.47
N GLU A 59 -17.75 -9.60 -2.69
CA GLU A 59 -16.69 -8.72 -3.17
C GLU A 59 -17.22 -7.60 -4.06
N VAL A 60 -16.50 -6.48 -4.04
CA VAL A 60 -16.63 -5.40 -5.02
C VAL A 60 -15.30 -5.28 -5.73
N ILE A 61 -15.34 -5.33 -7.06
CA ILE A 61 -14.18 -5.20 -7.93
C ILE A 61 -14.27 -3.85 -8.62
N ARG A 62 -13.28 -2.99 -8.38
CA ARG A 62 -13.11 -1.73 -9.08
C ARG A 62 -12.12 -1.91 -10.21
N THR A 63 -12.43 -1.39 -11.39
CA THR A 63 -11.51 -1.32 -12.53
C THR A 63 -11.37 0.13 -12.97
N GLU A 64 -10.16 0.66 -12.95
CA GLU A 64 -9.83 2.03 -13.35
C GLU A 64 -8.86 2.02 -14.55
N VAL A 65 -9.31 2.53 -15.69
CA VAL A 65 -8.52 2.68 -16.91
C VAL A 65 -7.76 4.01 -16.87
N LYS A 66 -6.44 3.92 -16.79
CA LYS A 66 -5.52 5.06 -16.82
C LYS A 66 -4.80 5.14 -18.18
N PRO A 67 -4.10 6.25 -18.50
CA PRO A 67 -3.46 6.42 -19.81
C PRO A 67 -2.47 5.32 -20.21
N PHE A 68 -1.79 4.69 -19.25
CA PHE A 68 -0.72 3.71 -19.49
C PHE A 68 -1.04 2.30 -19.01
N GLY A 69 -2.25 2.07 -18.52
CA GLY A 69 -2.65 0.76 -18.02
C GLY A 69 -3.96 0.82 -17.26
N THR A 70 -4.38 -0.34 -16.77
CA THR A 70 -5.62 -0.52 -16.04
C THR A 70 -5.29 -1.03 -14.64
N GLU A 71 -5.84 -0.39 -13.63
CA GLU A 71 -5.77 -0.87 -12.24
C GLU A 71 -7.06 -1.63 -11.92
N THR A 72 -6.94 -2.82 -11.36
CA THR A 72 -8.05 -3.57 -10.78
C THR A 72 -7.84 -3.64 -9.28
N THR A 73 -8.86 -3.32 -8.49
CA THR A 73 -8.80 -3.35 -7.02
C THR A 73 -9.95 -4.20 -6.48
N HIS A 74 -9.63 -5.16 -5.62
CA HIS A 74 -10.62 -6.00 -4.96
C HIS A 74 -10.89 -5.49 -3.54
N TYR A 75 -12.17 -5.46 -3.19
CA TYR A 75 -12.65 -5.12 -1.87
C TYR A 75 -13.51 -6.25 -1.33
N ALA A 76 -13.30 -6.65 -0.08
CA ALA A 76 -14.05 -7.72 0.55
C ALA A 76 -14.66 -7.27 1.89
N ASP A 77 -15.91 -7.69 2.11
CA ASP A 77 -16.60 -7.65 3.41
C ASP A 77 -16.55 -9.06 4.01
N MET A 78 -15.52 -9.33 4.81
CA MET A 78 -15.23 -10.69 5.31
C MET A 78 -16.13 -11.10 6.49
N ASP A 79 -16.61 -10.14 7.28
CA ASP A 79 -17.43 -10.38 8.46
C ASP A 79 -18.92 -10.08 8.27
N ALA A 80 -19.28 -9.60 7.07
CA ALA A 80 -20.64 -9.27 6.64
C ALA A 80 -21.28 -8.12 7.42
N ASP A 81 -20.48 -7.14 7.87
CA ASP A 81 -20.96 -5.95 8.58
C ASP A 81 -21.30 -4.77 7.64
N GLY A 82 -20.99 -4.90 6.34
CA GLY A 82 -21.20 -3.89 5.32
C GLY A 82 -20.06 -2.88 5.17
N VAL A 83 -18.94 -3.11 5.84
CA VAL A 83 -17.66 -2.42 5.67
C VAL A 83 -16.71 -3.33 4.89
N TYR A 84 -16.10 -2.74 3.87
CA TYR A 84 -15.20 -3.45 2.97
C TYR A 84 -13.77 -3.00 3.23
N LEU A 85 -12.84 -3.94 3.21
CA LEU A 85 -11.41 -3.64 3.18
C LEU A 85 -10.89 -3.90 1.78
N ARG A 86 -9.90 -3.10 1.35
CA ARG A 86 -9.13 -3.42 0.16
C ARG A 86 -8.29 -4.66 0.46
N VAL A 87 -8.38 -5.68 -0.41
CA VAL A 87 -7.67 -6.96 -0.21
C VAL A 87 -6.56 -7.17 -1.22
N SER A 88 -6.74 -6.71 -2.46
CA SER A 88 -5.69 -6.75 -3.47
C SER A 88 -5.82 -5.62 -4.49
N GLU A 89 -4.72 -5.34 -5.17
CA GLU A 89 -4.71 -4.55 -6.40
C GLU A 89 -3.80 -5.15 -7.47
N GLN A 90 -4.14 -4.94 -8.73
CA GLN A 90 -3.36 -5.37 -9.86
C GLN A 90 -3.23 -4.25 -10.88
N TRP A 91 -2.03 -4.10 -11.44
CA TRP A 91 -1.80 -3.22 -12.58
C TRP A 91 -1.61 -4.05 -13.84
N GLN A 92 -2.27 -3.65 -14.93
CA GLN A 92 -2.08 -4.24 -16.24
C GLN A 92 -1.64 -3.14 -17.21
N ILE A 93 -0.44 -3.28 -17.76
CA ILE A 93 0.14 -2.30 -18.67
C ILE A 93 -0.66 -2.29 -19.97
N SER A 94 -0.95 -1.08 -20.46
CA SER A 94 -1.59 -0.92 -21.77
C SER A 94 -0.64 -1.37 -22.89
N PRO A 95 -1.12 -2.10 -23.91
CA PRO A 95 -0.30 -2.44 -25.08
C PRO A 95 0.31 -1.21 -25.80
N ASP A 96 -0.31 -0.04 -25.64
CA ASP A 96 0.11 1.22 -26.23
C ASP A 96 0.95 2.08 -25.26
N ALA A 97 1.27 1.56 -24.06
CA ALA A 97 2.10 2.27 -23.11
C ALA A 97 3.51 2.52 -23.70
N PRO A 98 4.03 3.76 -23.59
CA PRO A 98 5.39 4.04 -24.03
C PRO A 98 6.38 3.19 -23.21
N PRO A 99 7.49 2.73 -23.80
CA PRO A 99 8.48 1.93 -23.08
C PRO A 99 9.32 2.77 -22.09
N ASP A 100 8.94 4.02 -21.84
CA ASP A 100 9.62 4.85 -20.85
C ASP A 100 9.22 4.41 -19.42
N GLY A 101 10.07 4.67 -18.43
CA GLY A 101 9.83 4.26 -17.04
C GLY A 101 8.74 5.07 -16.34
N HIS A 102 7.88 5.76 -17.09
CA HIS A 102 6.86 6.68 -16.57
C HIS A 102 5.50 5.99 -16.35
N HIS A 103 5.52 4.71 -16.02
CA HIS A 103 4.36 3.92 -15.63
C HIS A 103 4.81 2.69 -14.82
N PHE A 104 3.88 2.10 -14.07
CA PHE A 104 4.14 0.89 -13.29
C PHE A 104 4.53 -0.29 -14.20
N LYS A 105 5.44 -1.14 -13.72
CA LYS A 105 5.98 -2.30 -14.43
C LYS A 105 5.64 -3.61 -13.73
N PHE A 106 5.37 -3.57 -12.43
CA PHE A 106 4.94 -4.73 -11.66
C PHE A 106 3.48 -5.05 -12.05
N GLU A 107 3.20 -6.22 -12.59
CA GLU A 107 1.85 -6.60 -13.07
C GLU A 107 1.18 -7.71 -12.24
N ASP A 108 1.92 -8.32 -11.31
CA ASP A 108 1.36 -9.32 -10.40
C ASP A 108 0.44 -8.66 -9.36
N ASP A 109 -0.43 -9.48 -8.76
CA ASP A 109 -1.34 -9.03 -7.70
C ASP A 109 -0.54 -8.58 -6.47
N LEU A 110 -0.87 -7.39 -5.98
CA LEU A 110 -0.38 -6.88 -4.71
C LEU A 110 -1.44 -7.09 -3.64
N SER A 111 -1.03 -7.62 -2.49
CA SER A 111 -1.87 -7.89 -1.33
C SER A 111 -1.89 -6.72 -0.35
N PHE A 112 -3.06 -6.49 0.23
CA PHE A 112 -3.27 -5.68 1.43
C PHE A 112 -3.60 -6.55 2.65
N SER A 113 -3.69 -7.86 2.48
CA SER A 113 -3.99 -8.81 3.53
C SER A 113 -2.95 -9.93 3.44
N PRO A 114 -1.75 -9.70 4.01
CA PRO A 114 -0.63 -10.63 3.90
C PRO A 114 -0.95 -12.01 4.46
N SER A 115 -0.19 -13.00 4.02
CA SER A 115 -0.21 -14.38 4.47
C SER A 115 1.06 -14.73 5.24
N ASP A 116 1.29 -16.01 5.51
CA ASP A 116 2.54 -16.51 6.11
C ASP A 116 3.50 -17.09 5.04
N GLY A 117 3.27 -16.78 3.76
CA GLY A 117 4.14 -17.18 2.66
C GLY A 117 4.53 -15.97 1.82
N ASP A 118 5.46 -16.19 0.89
CA ASP A 118 6.01 -15.13 0.03
C ASP A 118 4.90 -14.36 -0.72
N ASP A 119 4.70 -13.11 -0.33
CA ASP A 119 3.67 -12.21 -0.85
C ASP A 119 4.27 -10.98 -1.56
N HIS A 120 3.47 -10.37 -2.42
CA HIS A 120 3.76 -9.05 -2.97
C HIS A 120 2.89 -8.03 -2.24
N ILE A 121 3.47 -7.23 -1.36
CA ILE A 121 2.73 -6.35 -0.44
C ILE A 121 2.56 -4.96 -1.05
N ALA A 122 1.33 -4.45 -1.06
CA ALA A 122 1.06 -3.08 -1.50
C ALA A 122 1.40 -2.06 -0.40
N VAL A 123 2.44 -1.26 -0.61
CA VAL A 123 2.83 -0.17 0.31
C VAL A 123 2.17 1.15 -0.08
N ARG A 124 1.18 1.62 0.70
CA ARG A 124 0.42 2.86 0.42
C ARG A 124 0.47 3.82 1.60
N GLY A 125 0.37 5.11 1.32
CA GLY A 125 0.43 6.18 2.30
C GLY A 125 -0.85 6.31 3.10
N GLY A 126 -0.69 6.59 4.39
CA GLY A 126 -1.79 6.68 5.35
C GLY A 126 -2.27 5.34 5.88
N GLU A 127 -1.57 4.25 5.56
CA GLU A 127 -1.82 2.89 6.05
C GLU A 127 -0.49 2.30 6.52
N ASP A 128 -0.51 1.52 7.60
CA ASP A 128 0.63 0.69 7.97
C ASP A 128 0.51 -0.63 7.19
N CYS A 129 1.58 -1.04 6.52
CA CYS A 129 1.63 -2.36 5.87
C CYS A 129 2.59 -3.29 6.61
N HIS A 130 2.35 -4.59 6.46
CA HIS A 130 3.15 -5.67 7.03
C HIS A 130 3.13 -6.86 6.07
N GLY A 131 4.15 -7.70 6.11
CA GLY A 131 4.34 -8.87 5.23
C GLY A 131 3.93 -10.19 5.87
N GLY A 132 3.96 -10.28 7.20
CA GLY A 132 3.74 -11.54 7.90
C GLY A 132 5.02 -12.36 7.97
N ASN A 133 4.96 -13.63 7.54
CA ASN A 133 6.13 -14.49 7.40
C ASN A 133 6.34 -14.79 5.91
N GLY A 134 7.56 -15.13 5.51
CA GLY A 134 7.86 -15.45 4.11
C GLY A 134 8.76 -14.39 3.50
N ALA A 135 9.26 -14.64 2.29
CA ALA A 135 10.10 -13.67 1.60
C ALA A 135 9.22 -12.67 0.85
N ASP A 136 8.92 -11.53 1.48
CA ASP A 136 7.92 -10.60 0.98
C ASP A 136 8.52 -9.46 0.14
N ASP A 137 7.85 -9.13 -0.96
CA ASP A 137 8.19 -7.98 -1.79
C ASP A 137 7.29 -6.79 -1.43
N PHE A 138 7.82 -5.81 -0.71
CA PHE A 138 7.11 -4.58 -0.37
C PHE A 138 7.14 -3.60 -1.56
N VAL A 139 6.05 -3.56 -2.34
CA VAL A 139 5.93 -2.82 -3.60
C VAL A 139 5.41 -1.39 -3.40
N ILE A 140 6.29 -0.43 -3.66
CA ILE A 140 6.10 1.01 -3.50
C ILE A 140 5.77 1.66 -4.85
N ARG A 141 4.56 2.23 -4.95
CA ARG A 141 4.06 2.88 -6.17
C ARG A 141 3.79 4.39 -6.04
N GLU A 142 3.97 4.96 -4.86
CA GLU A 142 3.65 6.36 -4.60
C GLU A 142 4.71 7.09 -3.78
N ALA A 143 4.74 8.40 -3.91
CA ALA A 143 5.61 9.30 -3.16
C ALA A 143 4.81 9.90 -2.00
N ALA A 144 4.85 9.24 -0.84
CA ALA A 144 4.13 9.63 0.37
C ALA A 144 4.98 9.36 1.63
N HIS A 145 4.38 9.54 2.80
CA HIS A 145 4.92 9.02 4.06
C HIS A 145 4.43 7.59 4.26
N LEU A 146 5.29 6.63 3.98
CA LEU A 146 5.02 5.20 4.00
C LEU A 146 5.52 4.58 5.31
N ARG A 147 4.77 3.61 5.83
CA ARG A 147 5.14 2.84 7.03
C ARG A 147 5.05 1.36 6.72
N ILE A 148 6.16 0.66 6.96
CA ILE A 148 6.33 -0.78 6.74
C ILE A 148 6.72 -1.38 8.09
N ALA A 149 5.83 -2.16 8.67
CA ALA A 149 6.14 -3.00 9.82
C ALA A 149 6.83 -4.30 9.35
N ASP A 150 7.29 -5.08 10.33
CA ASP A 150 7.83 -6.46 10.23
C ASP A 150 8.88 -6.79 9.15
N PHE A 151 9.37 -5.83 8.37
CA PHE A 151 10.42 -6.03 7.37
C PHE A 151 11.66 -6.73 7.94
N ASN A 152 12.05 -7.84 7.31
CA ASN A 152 13.14 -8.71 7.73
C ASN A 152 13.93 -9.32 6.56
N SER A 153 14.84 -8.56 5.96
CA SER A 153 15.67 -9.07 4.85
C SER A 153 16.69 -10.14 5.26
N LEU A 154 17.07 -10.21 6.56
CA LEU A 154 18.12 -11.10 7.03
C LEU A 154 17.66 -12.54 7.20
N GLU A 155 16.47 -12.75 7.78
CA GLU A 155 15.93 -14.10 8.04
C GLU A 155 14.90 -14.50 6.99
N ASP A 156 14.01 -13.58 6.63
CA ASP A 156 12.85 -13.87 5.77
C ASP A 156 13.13 -13.52 4.30
N HIS A 157 14.12 -12.65 4.03
CA HIS A 157 14.55 -12.21 2.70
C HIS A 157 13.59 -11.21 2.02
N ASP A 158 12.91 -10.42 2.83
CA ASP A 158 12.07 -9.32 2.35
C ASP A 158 12.84 -8.32 1.50
N THR A 159 12.16 -7.77 0.50
CA THR A 159 12.71 -6.75 -0.39
C THR A 159 11.82 -5.52 -0.49
N LEU A 160 12.44 -4.36 -0.75
CA LEU A 160 11.73 -3.13 -1.11
C LEU A 160 11.74 -2.98 -2.63
N VAL A 161 10.57 -3.02 -3.26
CA VAL A 161 10.42 -2.91 -4.71
C VAL A 161 9.87 -1.54 -5.07
N PHE A 162 10.71 -0.68 -5.65
CA PHE A 162 10.32 0.63 -6.14
C PHE A 162 9.80 0.54 -7.58
N ASP A 163 8.48 0.55 -7.72
CA ASP A 163 7.77 0.60 -9.00
C ASP A 163 6.93 1.88 -9.09
N THR A 164 7.58 3.04 -8.95
CA THR A 164 6.89 4.31 -8.74
C THR A 164 6.24 4.89 -10.00
N GLY A 165 6.57 4.38 -11.18
CA GLY A 165 6.16 4.97 -12.46
C GLY A 165 6.66 6.41 -12.67
N LEU A 166 7.67 6.86 -11.92
CA LEU A 166 8.23 8.21 -12.00
C LEU A 166 9.51 8.29 -12.85
N GLY A 167 9.86 7.23 -13.58
CA GLY A 167 11.09 7.18 -14.38
C GLY A 167 12.34 6.93 -13.55
N LEU A 168 12.23 6.26 -12.41
CA LEU A 168 13.39 5.71 -11.70
C LEU A 168 13.98 4.56 -12.53
N THR A 169 15.29 4.58 -12.72
CA THR A 169 15.98 3.63 -13.60
C THR A 169 17.04 2.79 -12.90
N SER A 170 17.39 3.13 -11.66
CA SER A 170 18.41 2.42 -10.90
C SER A 170 18.39 2.76 -9.41
N ILE A 171 18.95 1.85 -8.61
CA ILE A 171 19.24 2.06 -7.20
C ILE A 171 20.11 3.30 -7.00
N ALA A 172 21.11 3.54 -7.86
CA ALA A 172 21.97 4.72 -7.76
C ALA A 172 21.20 6.04 -7.93
N GLN A 173 20.19 6.05 -8.82
CA GLN A 173 19.31 7.20 -8.97
C GLN A 173 18.40 7.38 -7.74
N LEU A 174 17.80 6.29 -7.24
CA LEU A 174 17.00 6.32 -6.02
C LEU A 174 17.81 6.84 -4.82
N ALA A 175 19.01 6.30 -4.60
CA ALA A 175 19.92 6.71 -3.54
C ALA A 175 20.30 8.19 -3.63
N SER A 176 20.34 8.76 -4.84
CA SER A 176 20.64 10.19 -5.02
C SER A 176 19.52 11.12 -4.54
N PHE A 177 18.30 10.60 -4.34
CA PHE A 177 17.18 11.34 -3.76
C PHE A 177 17.12 11.28 -2.24
N VAL A 178 17.88 10.39 -1.60
CA VAL A 178 17.91 10.29 -0.13
C VAL A 178 18.53 11.57 0.44
N THR A 179 17.74 12.30 1.23
CA THR A 179 18.17 13.55 1.87
C THR A 179 18.60 13.36 3.31
N ASP A 180 18.00 12.38 3.99
CA ASP A 180 18.32 12.03 5.38
C ASP A 180 17.95 10.58 5.66
N ALA A 181 18.66 9.94 6.57
CA ALA A 181 18.34 8.61 7.06
C ALA A 181 18.77 8.53 8.54
N HIS A 182 17.82 8.24 9.42
CA HIS A 182 18.05 8.22 10.86
C HIS A 182 17.12 7.25 11.57
N HIS A 183 17.40 7.03 12.85
CA HIS A 183 16.53 6.29 13.75
C HIS A 183 15.74 7.23 14.64
N ASP A 184 14.44 6.99 14.78
CA ASP A 184 13.61 7.57 15.82
C ASP A 184 13.05 6.43 16.69
N GLY A 185 13.52 6.35 17.94
CA GLY A 185 13.21 5.23 18.82
C GLY A 185 13.76 3.89 18.28
N GLN A 186 12.87 3.04 17.77
CA GLN A 186 13.21 1.75 17.14
C GLN A 186 12.99 1.76 15.63
N ASP A 187 12.43 2.83 15.09
CA ASP A 187 12.07 2.94 13.67
C ASP A 187 13.26 3.49 12.88
N PHE A 188 13.51 2.91 11.70
CA PHE A 188 14.45 3.46 10.74
C PHE A 188 13.69 4.26 9.69
N ILE A 189 14.04 5.53 9.54
CA ILE A 189 13.33 6.46 8.66
C ILE A 189 14.29 6.94 7.58
N VAL A 190 13.87 6.80 6.33
CA VAL A 190 14.58 7.31 5.14
C VAL A 190 13.74 8.41 4.50
N HIS A 191 14.32 9.59 4.36
CA HIS A 191 13.68 10.76 3.74
C HIS A 191 14.14 10.97 2.30
N PHE A 192 13.21 11.31 1.43
CA PHE A 192 13.43 11.68 0.02
C PHE A 192 12.96 13.12 -0.22
N GLY A 193 13.57 14.07 0.47
CA GLY A 193 13.09 15.45 0.58
C GLY A 193 12.16 15.66 1.78
N ASP A 194 11.37 16.73 1.75
CA ASP A 194 10.52 17.14 2.87
C ASP A 194 9.16 16.41 2.91
N ASP A 195 8.68 15.95 1.75
CA ASP A 195 7.30 15.46 1.58
C ASP A 195 7.19 13.93 1.41
N VAL A 196 8.32 13.21 1.44
CA VAL A 196 8.38 11.77 1.16
C VAL A 196 9.29 11.08 2.16
N SER A 197 8.80 10.03 2.80
CA SER A 197 9.61 9.19 3.68
C SER A 197 9.12 7.74 3.68
N ILE A 198 10.04 6.83 3.99
CA ILE A 198 9.73 5.43 4.28
C ILE A 198 10.19 5.18 5.71
N THR A 199 9.27 4.72 6.54
CA THR A 199 9.56 4.26 7.90
C THR A 199 9.52 2.75 7.95
N LEU A 200 10.63 2.14 8.32
CA LEU A 200 10.72 0.71 8.62
C LEU A 200 10.64 0.55 10.13
N VAL A 201 9.51 0.05 10.61
CA VAL A 201 9.21 -0.03 12.04
C VAL A 201 10.04 -1.14 12.68
N GLY A 202 10.79 -0.79 13.73
CA GLY A 202 11.63 -1.75 14.45
C GLY A 202 12.93 -2.19 13.76
N VAL A 203 13.22 -1.71 12.55
CA VAL A 203 14.39 -2.14 11.76
C VAL A 203 15.67 -1.42 12.19
N GLN A 204 16.71 -2.19 12.49
CA GLN A 204 18.05 -1.68 12.82
C GLN A 204 18.89 -1.44 11.56
N PRO A 205 19.89 -0.53 11.60
CA PRO A 205 20.62 -0.14 10.38
C PRO A 205 21.48 -1.26 9.76
N ASP A 206 21.77 -2.33 10.49
CA ASP A 206 22.48 -3.51 10.00
C ASP A 206 21.55 -4.61 9.46
N GLN A 207 20.23 -4.39 9.52
CA GLN A 207 19.19 -5.30 9.02
C GLN A 207 18.65 -4.91 7.64
N ILE A 208 19.18 -3.85 7.03
CA ILE A 208 18.81 -3.47 5.66
C ILE A 208 20.01 -2.90 4.92
N SER A 209 20.07 -3.20 3.62
CA SER A 209 21.09 -2.75 2.70
C SER A 209 20.50 -2.43 1.32
N TRP A 210 21.31 -1.87 0.44
CA TRP A 210 20.90 -1.65 -0.96
C TRP A 210 20.74 -2.95 -1.76
N ASP A 211 21.22 -4.08 -1.26
CA ASP A 211 21.00 -5.38 -1.90
C ASP A 211 19.55 -5.87 -1.70
N ASP A 212 18.85 -5.33 -0.70
CA ASP A 212 17.45 -5.63 -0.38
C ASP A 212 16.47 -4.70 -1.12
N VAL A 213 16.98 -3.88 -2.05
CA VAL A 213 16.20 -2.87 -2.78
C VAL A 213 16.22 -3.16 -4.27
N SER A 214 15.05 -3.24 -4.87
CA SER A 214 14.85 -3.33 -6.32
C SER A 214 14.23 -2.05 -6.86
N VAL A 215 14.64 -1.63 -8.05
CA VAL A 215 14.02 -0.51 -8.79
C VAL A 215 13.54 -1.03 -10.13
N MET A 216 12.25 -0.91 -10.38
CA MET A 216 11.64 -1.26 -11.66
C MET A 216 11.62 -0.03 -12.57
N SER A 217 12.01 -0.24 -13.82
CA SER A 217 12.19 0.81 -14.83
C SER A 217 11.53 0.47 -16.15
#